data_AF-A0A101VDM3-F1
#
_entry.id   AF-A0A101VDM3-F1
#
_cell.length_a   1.000
_cell.length_b   1.000
_cell.length_c   1.000
_cell.angle_alpha   90.00
_cell.angle_beta   90.00
_cell.angle_gamma   90.00
#
_symmetry.space_group_name_H-M   'P 1'
#
loop_
_entity.id
_entity.type
_entity.pdbx_description
1 polymer ?
#
loop_
_entity_poly.entity_id
_entity_poly.type
_entity_poly.pdbx_seq_one_letter_code
_entity_poly.pdbx_strand_id
1 'polypeptide(L)'
;MMRKLRNVKKMRGPMIVLVIMLSIGLVGSFTLMGGLGGQQLPDASADPNLSPEEQMAFFEGLLEEYNAKLTEDPDDQEAIGALAEIHWNLAGLYEDQEKQKEEMNNSLGFYQRLVELNSDNVNLITQTAVVAHSAGNDELAREHFNKALELDENNVNALANYGVYLMNSEGDFDGALTQFGKALEQDINDEAKEQLETFVTFANQMIEALEEDSDTEADTEADTEADTEAEEESN
;
A
#
# COMPACT_ATOMS: atom_id res chain seq x y z
N MET A 1 6.60 -19.57 24.06
CA MET A 1 5.59 -18.79 23.31
C MET A 1 5.91 -17.30 23.06
N MET A 2 6.66 -16.55 23.90
CA MET A 2 6.91 -15.10 23.70
C MET A 2 8.25 -14.71 23.01
N ARG A 3 8.91 -15.64 22.29
CA ARG A 3 10.18 -15.36 21.58
C ARG A 3 9.99 -15.16 20.07
N LYS A 4 9.08 -15.90 19.42
CA LYS A 4 8.74 -15.77 17.99
C LYS A 4 8.37 -14.33 17.56
N LEU A 5 7.61 -13.60 18.38
CA LEU A 5 7.19 -12.22 18.09
C LEU A 5 8.30 -11.14 18.22
N ARG A 6 9.47 -11.49 18.77
CA ARG A 6 10.50 -10.49 19.12
C ARG A 6 11.42 -10.14 17.95
N ASN A 7 11.66 -11.09 17.06
CA ASN A 7 12.64 -10.93 15.98
C ASN A 7 12.01 -10.48 14.64
N VAL A 8 10.75 -10.83 14.37
CA VAL A 8 9.95 -10.12 13.35
C VAL A 8 9.93 -8.62 13.65
N LYS A 9 9.81 -8.23 14.93
CA LYS A 9 9.90 -6.83 15.37
C LYS A 9 11.24 -6.14 15.09
N LYS A 10 12.35 -6.90 14.98
CA LYS A 10 13.68 -6.36 14.62
C LYS A 10 13.83 -6.13 13.12
N MET A 11 13.22 -6.97 12.29
CA MET A 11 13.20 -6.81 10.82
C MET A 11 12.17 -5.79 10.34
N ARG A 12 11.12 -5.51 11.13
CA ARG A 12 10.11 -4.47 10.83
C ARG A 12 10.70 -3.09 10.59
N GLY A 13 11.76 -2.70 11.30
CA GLY A 13 12.41 -1.40 11.14
C GLY A 13 12.98 -1.17 9.72
N PRO A 14 13.93 -1.99 9.26
CA PRO A 14 14.44 -1.90 7.89
C PRO A 14 13.39 -2.23 6.82
N MET A 15 12.43 -3.14 7.10
CA MET A 15 11.33 -3.47 6.19
C MET A 15 10.39 -2.28 5.95
N ILE A 16 9.98 -1.57 7.01
CA ILE A 16 9.15 -0.36 6.90
C ILE A 16 9.90 0.75 6.14
N VAL A 17 11.20 0.94 6.38
CA VAL A 17 11.99 1.97 5.70
C VAL A 17 12.19 1.67 4.21
N LEU A 18 12.41 0.41 3.82
CA LEU A 18 12.64 0.00 2.44
C LEU A 18 11.32 -0.02 1.63
N VAL A 19 10.22 -0.40 2.27
CA VAL A 19 8.86 -0.32 1.72
C VAL A 19 8.42 1.13 1.54
N ILE A 20 8.61 2.01 2.54
CA ILE A 20 8.33 3.45 2.41
C ILE A 20 9.14 4.06 1.26
N MET A 21 10.42 3.68 1.08
CA MET A 21 11.22 4.19 -0.03
C MET A 21 10.77 3.70 -1.42
N LEU A 22 10.15 2.52 -1.52
CA LEU A 22 9.65 1.96 -2.79
C LEU A 22 8.18 2.32 -3.06
N SER A 23 7.38 2.57 -2.02
CA SER A 23 5.98 3.00 -2.15
C SER A 23 5.85 4.50 -2.42
N ILE A 24 6.81 5.34 -2.04
CA ILE A 24 6.86 6.76 -2.48
C ILE A 24 6.94 6.86 -4.02
N GLY A 25 7.54 5.86 -4.70
CA GLY A 25 7.57 5.81 -6.17
C GLY A 25 6.31 5.24 -6.83
N LEU A 26 5.49 4.46 -6.11
CA LEU A 26 4.33 3.76 -6.65
C LEU A 26 2.98 4.39 -6.28
N VAL A 27 2.91 5.12 -5.17
CA VAL A 27 1.64 5.68 -4.65
C VAL A 27 1.44 7.15 -5.01
N GLY A 28 2.49 7.85 -5.45
CA GLY A 28 2.41 9.24 -5.94
C GLY A 28 2.25 9.39 -7.45
N SER A 29 2.32 8.30 -8.24
CA SER A 29 2.23 8.40 -9.70
C SER A 29 0.81 8.22 -10.21
N PHE A 30 -0.07 9.12 -9.80
CA PHE A 30 -1.20 9.50 -10.65
C PHE A 30 -0.71 10.04 -12.02
N THR A 31 0.59 10.33 -12.14
CA THR A 31 1.28 10.80 -13.35
C THR A 31 1.58 9.74 -14.42
N LEU A 32 1.42 8.43 -14.18
CA LEU A 32 1.88 7.41 -15.16
C LEU A 32 0.83 6.69 -16.01
N MET A 33 -0.49 6.82 -15.82
CA MET A 33 -1.44 6.16 -16.75
C MET A 33 -2.75 6.94 -16.95
N GLY A 34 -2.92 7.48 -18.15
CA GLY A 34 -4.13 8.18 -18.63
C GLY A 34 -5.36 7.28 -18.76
N GLY A 35 -5.91 6.84 -17.62
CA GLY A 35 -7.10 5.98 -17.52
C GLY A 35 -8.39 6.67 -17.04
N LEU A 36 -8.36 7.98 -16.79
CA LEU A 36 -9.58 8.81 -16.75
C LEU A 36 -9.59 9.59 -18.05
N GLY A 37 -10.66 9.45 -18.84
CA GLY A 37 -10.74 10.06 -20.17
C GLY A 37 -10.30 11.52 -20.18
N GLY A 38 -9.08 11.78 -20.63
CA GLY A 38 -8.56 13.11 -20.97
C GLY A 38 -8.48 14.17 -19.87
N GLN A 39 -8.89 13.92 -18.62
CA GLN A 39 -8.73 14.88 -17.52
C GLN A 39 -7.67 14.41 -16.55
N GLN A 40 -6.49 15.01 -16.70
CA GLN A 40 -5.45 15.05 -15.69
C GLN A 40 -6.08 15.67 -14.44
N LEU A 41 -6.15 14.92 -13.32
CA LEU A 41 -6.45 15.53 -12.03
C LEU A 41 -5.50 16.72 -11.84
N PRO A 42 -5.96 17.83 -11.23
CA PRO A 42 -5.11 18.97 -10.97
C PRO A 42 -3.85 18.49 -10.24
N ASP A 43 -2.69 18.84 -10.78
CA ASP A 43 -1.40 18.58 -10.14
C ASP A 43 -1.35 19.38 -8.84
N ALA A 44 -1.86 18.78 -7.78
CA ALA A 44 -1.86 19.32 -6.43
C ALA A 44 -0.50 19.06 -5.76
N SER A 45 0.60 18.95 -6.50
CA SER A 45 1.92 18.88 -5.86
C SER A 45 2.34 20.26 -5.38
N ALA A 46 2.66 20.36 -4.09
CA ALA A 46 3.39 21.50 -3.56
C ALA A 46 4.84 21.47 -4.09
N ASP A 47 5.49 22.63 -4.22
CA ASP A 47 6.92 22.65 -4.53
C ASP A 47 7.69 21.90 -3.42
N PRO A 48 8.42 20.83 -3.74
CA PRO A 48 9.07 19.98 -2.74
C PRO A 48 10.19 20.70 -1.98
N ASN A 49 10.62 21.89 -2.43
CA ASN A 49 11.60 22.72 -1.75
C ASN A 49 11.00 23.65 -0.69
N LEU A 50 9.68 23.73 -0.58
CA LEU A 50 8.99 24.51 0.45
C LEU A 50 9.11 23.84 1.83
N SER A 51 9.05 24.64 2.89
CA SER A 51 8.95 24.07 4.25
C SER A 51 7.64 23.30 4.42
N PRO A 52 7.55 22.32 5.34
CA PRO A 52 6.30 21.61 5.61
C PRO A 52 5.13 22.56 5.90
N GLU A 53 5.37 23.64 6.64
CA GLU A 53 4.35 24.66 6.94
C GLU A 53 3.88 25.42 5.70
N GLU A 54 4.79 25.73 4.78
CA GLU A 54 4.46 26.38 3.51
C GLU A 54 3.67 25.43 2.59
N GLN A 55 4.03 24.15 2.55
CA GLN A 55 3.28 23.12 1.81
C GLN A 55 1.87 22.94 2.39
N MET A 56 1.74 22.87 3.71
CA MET A 56 0.44 22.79 4.37
C MET A 56 -0.43 24.02 4.07
N ALA A 57 0.14 25.24 4.15
CA ALA A 57 -0.59 26.46 3.83
C ALA A 57 -1.07 26.50 2.36
N PHE A 58 -0.27 25.96 1.44
CA PHE A 58 -0.67 25.79 0.05
C PHE A 58 -1.89 24.86 -0.07
N PHE A 59 -1.84 23.70 0.58
CA PHE A 59 -2.94 22.73 0.59
C PHE A 59 -4.21 23.25 1.26
N GLU A 60 -4.09 23.98 2.37
CA GLU A 60 -5.22 24.62 3.05
C GLU A 60 -5.94 25.62 2.14
N GLY A 61 -5.20 26.37 1.31
CA GLY A 61 -5.77 27.26 0.29
C GLY A 61 -6.53 26.50 -0.79
N LEU A 62 -6.00 25.37 -1.26
CA LEU A 62 -6.69 24.51 -2.23
C LEU A 62 -7.93 23.85 -1.63
N LEU A 63 -7.91 23.45 -0.36
CA LEU A 63 -9.09 22.91 0.32
C LEU A 63 -10.24 23.92 0.28
N GLU A 64 -9.99 25.21 0.54
CA GLU A 64 -11.02 26.25 0.46
C GLU A 64 -11.59 26.38 -0.96
N GLU A 65 -10.73 26.42 -1.97
CA GLU A 65 -11.13 26.51 -3.38
C GLU A 65 -12.01 25.32 -3.81
N TYR A 66 -11.56 24.09 -3.56
CA TYR A 66 -12.26 22.90 -4.03
C TYR A 66 -13.52 22.60 -3.21
N ASN A 67 -13.57 22.95 -1.92
CA ASN A 67 -14.81 22.88 -1.15
C ASN A 67 -15.86 23.89 -1.65
N ALA A 68 -15.43 25.06 -2.14
CA ALA A 68 -16.34 26.00 -2.79
C ALA A 68 -16.91 25.42 -4.09
N LYS A 69 -16.08 24.77 -4.91
CA LYS A 69 -16.56 24.04 -6.11
C LYS A 69 -17.61 22.97 -5.76
N LEU A 70 -17.38 22.17 -4.71
CA LEU A 70 -18.37 21.18 -4.24
C LEU A 70 -19.66 21.77 -3.69
N THR A 71 -19.64 23.05 -3.28
CA THR A 71 -20.88 23.74 -2.89
C THR A 71 -21.73 24.11 -4.11
N GLU A 72 -21.10 24.40 -5.24
CA GLU A 72 -21.77 24.74 -6.50
C GLU A 72 -22.26 23.49 -7.24
N ASP A 73 -21.39 22.48 -7.34
CA ASP A 73 -21.70 21.17 -7.91
C ASP A 73 -21.18 20.08 -6.97
N PRO A 74 -22.07 19.46 -6.18
CA PRO A 74 -21.67 18.40 -5.26
C PRO A 74 -20.94 17.27 -5.96
N ASP A 75 -21.32 16.89 -7.17
CA ASP A 75 -20.78 15.71 -7.87
C ASP A 75 -19.66 16.07 -8.87
N ASP A 76 -19.06 17.25 -8.72
CA ASP A 76 -17.89 17.67 -9.49
C ASP A 76 -16.70 16.73 -9.23
N GLN A 77 -16.43 15.85 -10.20
CA GLN A 77 -15.41 14.81 -10.06
C GLN A 77 -13.99 15.37 -9.97
N GLU A 78 -13.73 16.53 -10.58
CA GLU A 78 -12.42 17.19 -10.51
C GLU A 78 -12.17 17.67 -9.08
N ALA A 79 -13.16 18.30 -8.46
CA ALA A 79 -13.07 18.77 -7.10
C ALA A 79 -13.03 17.64 -6.08
N ILE A 80 -13.82 16.58 -6.26
CA ILE A 80 -13.75 15.38 -5.41
C ILE A 80 -12.34 14.77 -5.49
N GLY A 81 -11.79 14.61 -6.70
CA GLY A 81 -10.45 14.07 -6.89
C GLY A 81 -9.34 14.94 -6.30
N ALA A 82 -9.41 16.26 -6.52
CA ALA A 82 -8.47 17.19 -5.92
C ALA A 82 -8.47 17.10 -4.38
N LEU A 83 -9.66 17.08 -3.77
CA LEU A 83 -9.77 16.96 -2.32
C LEU A 83 -9.20 15.62 -1.81
N ALA A 84 -9.42 14.53 -2.53
CA ALA A 84 -8.85 13.22 -2.18
C ALA A 84 -7.31 13.27 -2.10
N GLU A 85 -6.67 13.87 -3.11
CA GLU A 85 -5.21 14.05 -3.18
C GLU A 85 -4.68 15.04 -2.13
N ILE A 86 -5.38 16.16 -1.94
CA ILE A 86 -4.97 17.17 -0.96
C ILE A 86 -4.96 16.56 0.45
N HIS A 87 -6.01 15.84 0.83
CA HIS A 87 -6.08 15.16 2.12
C HIS A 87 -4.99 14.07 2.25
N TRP A 88 -4.68 13.32 1.19
CA TRP A 88 -3.57 12.37 1.20
C TRP A 88 -2.22 13.06 1.46
N ASN A 89 -1.95 14.16 0.76
CA ASN A 89 -0.70 14.91 0.91
C ASN A 89 -0.59 15.57 2.30
N LEU A 90 -1.68 16.14 2.81
CA LEU A 90 -1.73 16.68 4.17
C LEU A 90 -1.46 15.61 5.23
N ALA A 91 -2.00 14.40 5.05
CA ALA A 91 -1.70 13.27 5.93
C ALA A 91 -0.19 12.97 5.99
N GLY A 92 0.54 13.10 4.87
CA GLY A 92 1.99 12.92 4.83
C GLY A 92 2.79 14.06 5.49
N LEU A 93 2.21 15.26 5.60
CA LEU A 93 2.86 16.45 6.16
C LEU A 93 2.65 16.62 7.66
N TYR A 94 1.51 16.15 8.20
CA TYR A 94 1.25 16.25 9.63
C TYR A 94 2.19 15.35 10.44
N GLU A 95 2.79 15.89 11.51
CA GLU A 95 3.53 15.08 12.49
C GLU A 95 2.61 14.40 13.52
N ASP A 96 1.42 14.96 13.72
CA ASP A 96 0.44 14.47 14.69
C ASP A 96 -0.33 13.27 14.14
N GLN A 97 -0.24 12.12 14.82
CA GLN A 97 -0.84 10.87 14.36
C GLN A 97 -2.37 10.91 14.25
N GLU A 98 -3.05 11.68 15.12
CA GLU A 98 -4.50 11.81 15.04
C GLU A 98 -4.89 12.59 13.78
N LYS A 99 -4.16 13.67 13.47
CA LYS A 99 -4.34 14.41 12.23
C LYS A 99 -4.00 13.59 10.99
N GLN A 100 -2.89 12.86 10.99
CA GLN A 100 -2.56 11.96 9.86
C GLN A 100 -3.71 11.00 9.58
N LYS A 101 -4.27 10.39 10.63
CA LYS A 101 -5.40 9.47 10.50
C LYS A 101 -6.68 10.18 10.03
N GLU A 102 -6.96 11.37 10.53
CA GLU A 102 -8.11 12.19 10.10
C GLU A 102 -8.03 12.48 8.60
N GLU A 103 -6.91 13.03 8.14
CA GLU A 103 -6.68 13.35 6.74
C GLU A 103 -6.73 12.11 5.83
N MET A 104 -6.17 10.99 6.28
CA MET A 104 -6.23 9.74 5.52
C MET A 104 -7.66 9.20 5.38
N ASN A 105 -8.50 9.36 6.42
CA ASN A 105 -9.92 9.02 6.34
C ASN A 105 -10.70 9.98 5.44
N ASN A 106 -10.37 11.28 5.45
CA ASN A 106 -10.97 12.26 4.54
C ASN A 106 -10.63 11.89 3.09
N SER A 107 -9.36 11.60 2.79
CA SER A 107 -8.91 11.13 1.47
C SER A 107 -9.68 9.89 1.02
N LEU A 108 -9.77 8.87 1.88
CA LEU A 108 -10.53 7.66 1.60
C LEU A 108 -12.00 7.96 1.25
N GLY A 109 -12.66 8.85 2.00
CA GLY A 109 -14.04 9.24 1.75
C GLY A 109 -14.25 9.84 0.36
N PHE A 110 -13.34 10.70 -0.10
CA PHE A 110 -13.40 11.27 -1.45
C PHE A 110 -13.12 10.22 -2.53
N TYR A 111 -12.15 9.33 -2.32
CA TYR A 111 -11.87 8.21 -3.23
C TYR A 111 -13.06 7.25 -3.38
N GLN A 112 -13.72 6.90 -2.28
CA GLN A 112 -14.95 6.09 -2.29
C GLN A 112 -16.04 6.77 -3.11
N ARG A 113 -16.20 8.09 -2.97
CA ARG A 113 -17.17 8.86 -3.75
C ARG A 113 -16.85 8.87 -5.24
N LEU A 114 -15.57 8.96 -5.63
CA LEU A 114 -15.19 8.82 -7.04
C LEU A 114 -15.54 7.43 -7.58
N VAL A 115 -15.31 6.36 -6.79
CA VAL A 115 -15.65 4.98 -7.18
C VAL A 115 -17.16 4.82 -7.34
N GLU A 116 -17.97 5.46 -6.51
CA GLU A 116 -19.43 5.47 -6.68
C GLU A 116 -19.85 6.10 -8.02
N LEU A 117 -19.16 7.16 -8.44
CA LEU A 117 -19.41 7.84 -9.72
C LEU A 117 -18.82 7.09 -10.92
N ASN A 118 -17.77 6.29 -10.73
CA ASN A 118 -17.02 5.57 -11.77
C ASN A 118 -16.76 4.11 -11.37
N SER A 119 -17.85 3.36 -11.18
CA SER A 119 -17.81 2.03 -10.52
C SER A 119 -17.06 0.91 -11.23
N ASP A 120 -16.68 1.13 -12.49
CA ASP A 120 -15.93 0.21 -13.36
C ASP A 120 -14.49 0.69 -13.65
N ASN A 121 -14.07 1.83 -13.09
CA ASN A 121 -12.72 2.32 -13.27
C ASN A 121 -11.73 1.54 -12.39
N VAL A 122 -11.06 0.56 -13.00
CA VAL A 122 -10.10 -0.33 -12.33
C VAL A 122 -9.01 0.45 -11.59
N ASN A 123 -8.39 1.44 -12.23
CA ASN A 123 -7.32 2.23 -11.61
C ASN A 123 -7.81 2.97 -10.38
N LEU A 124 -8.99 3.58 -10.44
CA LEU A 124 -9.57 4.29 -9.31
C LEU A 124 -9.93 3.36 -8.15
N ILE A 125 -10.46 2.17 -8.45
CA ILE A 125 -10.73 1.12 -7.46
C ILE A 125 -9.42 0.67 -6.81
N THR A 126 -8.35 0.46 -7.60
CA THR A 126 -7.01 0.15 -7.08
C THR A 126 -6.48 1.26 -6.17
N GLN A 127 -6.59 2.53 -6.55
CA GLN A 127 -6.16 3.64 -5.69
C GLN A 127 -6.97 3.71 -4.39
N THR A 128 -8.27 3.45 -4.46
CA THR A 128 -9.11 3.37 -3.25
C THR A 128 -8.64 2.25 -2.32
N ALA A 129 -8.20 1.11 -2.86
CA ALA A 129 -7.63 0.03 -2.07
C ALA A 129 -6.34 0.46 -1.33
N VAL A 130 -5.45 1.16 -2.04
CA VAL A 130 -4.19 1.68 -1.48
C VAL A 130 -4.49 2.68 -0.35
N VAL A 131 -5.39 3.63 -0.60
CA VAL A 131 -5.77 4.63 0.41
C VAL A 131 -6.48 3.98 1.60
N ALA A 132 -7.31 2.97 1.37
CA ALA A 132 -7.94 2.20 2.44
C ALA A 132 -6.89 1.51 3.34
N HIS A 133 -5.85 0.90 2.76
CA HIS A 133 -4.76 0.32 3.51
C HIS A 133 -4.01 1.38 4.34
N SER A 134 -3.68 2.52 3.74
CA SER A 134 -3.02 3.63 4.44
C SER A 134 -3.88 4.25 5.55
N ALA A 135 -5.21 4.23 5.41
CA ALA A 135 -6.15 4.63 6.45
C ALA A 135 -6.29 3.58 7.58
N GLY A 136 -5.65 2.42 7.45
CA GLY A 136 -5.72 1.30 8.39
C GLY A 136 -6.98 0.43 8.22
N ASN A 137 -7.62 0.48 7.04
CA ASN A 137 -8.78 -0.32 6.69
C ASN A 137 -8.41 -1.45 5.71
N ASP A 138 -7.72 -2.47 6.24
CA ASP A 138 -7.21 -3.58 5.45
C ASP A 138 -8.32 -4.46 4.85
N GLU A 139 -9.47 -4.59 5.51
CA GLU A 139 -10.60 -5.36 4.97
C GLU A 139 -11.14 -4.72 3.68
N LEU A 140 -11.34 -3.40 3.71
CA LEU A 140 -11.76 -2.63 2.55
C LEU A 140 -10.69 -2.63 1.45
N ALA A 141 -9.40 -2.50 1.82
CA ALA A 141 -8.31 -2.58 0.87
C ALA A 141 -8.36 -3.90 0.07
N ARG A 142 -8.48 -5.03 0.77
CA ARG A 142 -8.59 -6.35 0.13
C ARG A 142 -9.81 -6.46 -0.78
N GLU A 143 -10.97 -5.97 -0.33
CA GLU A 143 -12.20 -5.96 -1.13
C GLU A 143 -11.98 -5.21 -2.45
N HIS A 144 -11.42 -4.01 -2.40
CA HIS A 144 -11.17 -3.20 -3.59
C HIS A 144 -10.09 -3.79 -4.50
N PHE A 145 -9.01 -4.38 -3.98
CA PHE A 145 -8.04 -5.10 -4.81
C PHE A 145 -8.67 -6.26 -5.57
N ASN A 146 -9.46 -7.09 -4.87
CA ASN A 146 -10.17 -8.19 -5.51
C ASN A 146 -11.15 -7.67 -6.57
N LYS A 147 -11.94 -6.64 -6.26
CA LYS A 147 -12.87 -6.02 -7.21
C LYS A 147 -12.16 -5.48 -8.46
N ALA A 148 -11.01 -4.82 -8.29
CA ALA A 148 -10.22 -4.31 -9.42
C ALA A 148 -9.79 -5.46 -10.35
N LEU A 149 -9.32 -6.57 -9.78
CA LEU A 149 -8.88 -7.74 -10.54
C LEU A 149 -10.03 -8.61 -11.07
N GLU A 150 -11.23 -8.52 -10.50
CA GLU A 150 -12.45 -9.08 -11.09
C GLU A 150 -12.87 -8.34 -12.36
N LEU A 151 -12.66 -7.02 -12.40
CA LEU A 151 -12.96 -6.18 -13.57
C LEU A 151 -11.90 -6.31 -14.67
N ASP A 152 -10.62 -6.38 -14.28
CA ASP A 152 -9.50 -6.60 -15.20
C ASP A 152 -8.40 -7.42 -14.50
N GLU A 153 -8.41 -8.72 -14.76
CA GLU A 153 -7.49 -9.70 -14.15
C GLU A 153 -6.02 -9.49 -14.54
N ASN A 154 -5.76 -8.72 -15.61
CA ASN A 154 -4.43 -8.47 -16.15
C ASN A 154 -3.97 -7.02 -15.90
N ASN A 155 -4.72 -6.25 -15.10
CA ASN A 155 -4.35 -4.88 -14.80
C ASN A 155 -3.04 -4.83 -13.99
N VAL A 156 -1.96 -4.40 -14.64
CA VAL A 156 -0.60 -4.37 -14.05
C VAL A 156 -0.57 -3.57 -12.75
N ASN A 157 -1.27 -2.44 -12.69
CA ASN A 157 -1.29 -1.59 -11.49
C ASN A 157 -2.00 -2.29 -10.33
N ALA A 158 -3.16 -2.90 -10.59
CA ALA A 158 -3.90 -3.63 -9.57
C ALA A 158 -3.10 -4.84 -9.05
N LEU A 159 -2.48 -5.61 -9.96
CA LEU A 159 -1.65 -6.76 -9.62
C LEU A 159 -0.43 -6.35 -8.77
N ALA A 160 0.31 -5.33 -9.20
CA ALA A 160 1.49 -4.85 -8.49
C ALA A 160 1.13 -4.31 -7.10
N ASN A 161 0.12 -3.43 -7.00
CA ASN A 161 -0.28 -2.87 -5.70
C ASN A 161 -0.87 -3.93 -4.77
N TYR A 162 -1.62 -4.90 -5.29
CA TYR A 162 -2.14 -5.99 -4.47
C TYR A 162 -1.01 -6.89 -3.94
N GLY A 163 -0.01 -7.21 -4.76
CA GLY A 163 1.16 -7.96 -4.31
C GLY A 163 1.92 -7.25 -3.19
N VAL A 164 2.11 -5.93 -3.31
CA VAL A 164 2.72 -5.10 -2.25
C VAL A 164 1.88 -5.12 -0.96
N TYR A 165 0.55 -5.04 -1.08
CA TYR A 165 -0.35 -5.12 0.06
C TYR A 165 -0.28 -6.50 0.75
N LEU A 166 -0.32 -7.60 0.00
CA LEU A 166 -0.22 -8.97 0.54
C LEU A 166 1.07 -9.15 1.33
N MET A 167 2.18 -8.67 0.79
CA MET A 167 3.48 -8.75 1.42
C MET A 167 3.57 -7.92 2.73
N ASN A 168 3.07 -6.68 2.71
CA ASN A 168 3.27 -5.74 3.81
C ASN A 168 2.22 -5.84 4.91
N SER A 169 0.96 -6.06 4.54
CA SER A 169 -0.17 -6.10 5.47
C SER A 169 -0.41 -7.52 5.98
N GLU A 170 -0.35 -8.50 5.08
CA GLU A 170 -0.71 -9.88 5.42
C GLU A 170 0.49 -10.78 5.70
N GLY A 171 1.68 -10.39 5.22
CA GLY A 171 2.85 -11.28 5.21
C GLY A 171 2.68 -12.48 4.28
N ASP A 172 1.77 -12.38 3.29
CA ASP A 172 1.52 -13.41 2.29
C ASP A 172 2.48 -13.23 1.10
N PHE A 173 3.71 -13.73 1.27
CA PHE A 173 4.76 -13.63 0.24
C PHE A 173 4.45 -14.49 -0.98
N ASP A 174 3.86 -15.67 -0.82
CA ASP A 174 3.45 -16.54 -1.93
C ASP A 174 2.33 -15.91 -2.77
N GLY A 175 1.33 -15.32 -2.10
CA GLY A 175 0.28 -14.55 -2.74
C GLY A 175 0.84 -13.34 -3.49
N ALA A 176 1.80 -12.62 -2.89
CA ALA A 176 2.48 -11.51 -3.54
C ALA A 176 3.24 -11.94 -4.80
N LEU A 177 4.03 -13.02 -4.73
CA LEU A 177 4.73 -13.60 -5.88
C LEU A 177 3.76 -13.99 -7.00
N THR A 178 2.59 -14.51 -6.67
CA THR A 178 1.55 -14.84 -7.65
C THR A 178 1.08 -13.59 -8.40
N GLN A 179 0.82 -12.47 -7.70
CA GLN A 179 0.38 -11.24 -8.37
C GLN A 179 1.51 -10.61 -9.21
N PHE A 180 2.73 -10.55 -8.68
CA PHE A 180 3.88 -10.01 -9.42
C PHE A 180 4.19 -10.84 -10.66
N GLY A 181 4.09 -12.17 -10.58
CA GLY A 181 4.26 -13.07 -11.73
C GLY A 181 3.28 -12.74 -12.85
N LYS A 182 1.99 -12.59 -12.54
CA LYS A 182 0.97 -12.18 -13.51
C LYS A 182 1.25 -10.80 -14.13
N ALA A 183 1.74 -9.84 -13.32
CA ALA A 183 2.09 -8.51 -13.81
C ALA A 183 3.28 -8.55 -14.78
N LEU A 184 4.29 -9.38 -14.49
CA LEU A 184 5.47 -9.60 -15.33
C LEU A 184 5.17 -10.32 -16.66
N GLU A 185 4.03 -11.01 -16.77
CA GLU A 185 3.56 -11.62 -18.02
C GLU A 185 2.96 -10.60 -19.01
N GLN A 186 2.66 -9.38 -18.56
CA GLN A 186 2.07 -8.33 -19.38
C GLN A 186 3.11 -7.54 -20.18
N ASP A 187 2.65 -6.81 -21.20
CA ASP A 187 3.49 -5.87 -21.95
C ASP A 187 3.75 -4.60 -21.13
N ILE A 188 4.89 -4.58 -20.43
CA ILE A 188 5.34 -3.49 -19.55
C ILE A 188 6.73 -2.99 -19.98
N ASN A 189 7.05 -1.75 -19.62
CA ASN A 189 8.37 -1.19 -19.89
C ASN A 189 9.46 -1.79 -18.99
N ASP A 190 10.72 -1.60 -19.37
CA ASP A 190 11.88 -2.16 -18.66
C ASP A 190 11.98 -1.69 -17.20
N GLU A 191 11.59 -0.44 -16.91
CA GLU A 191 11.63 0.15 -15.56
C GLU A 191 10.62 -0.54 -14.63
N ALA A 192 9.36 -0.66 -15.05
CA ALA A 192 8.33 -1.35 -14.29
C ALA A 192 8.69 -2.83 -14.07
N LYS A 193 9.30 -3.46 -15.09
CA LYS A 193 9.79 -4.83 -14.98
C LYS A 193 10.89 -4.98 -13.94
N GLU A 194 11.91 -4.12 -13.96
CA GLU A 194 13.00 -4.11 -12.97
C GLU A 194 12.46 -3.90 -11.54
N GLN A 195 11.46 -3.02 -11.39
CA GLN A 195 10.82 -2.79 -10.10
C GLN A 195 10.05 -4.03 -9.59
N LEU A 196 9.28 -4.69 -10.46
CA LEU A 196 8.59 -5.94 -10.12
C LEU A 196 9.57 -7.08 -9.79
N GLU A 197 10.66 -7.22 -10.54
CA GLU A 197 11.72 -8.20 -10.26
C GLU A 197 12.40 -7.94 -8.91
N THR A 198 12.52 -6.68 -8.49
CA THR A 198 13.00 -6.30 -7.16
C THR A 198 12.04 -6.79 -6.07
N PHE A 199 10.73 -6.58 -6.23
CA PHE A 199 9.73 -7.10 -5.29
C PHE A 199 9.71 -8.63 -5.23
N VAL A 200 9.83 -9.30 -6.38
CA VAL A 200 9.92 -10.76 -6.46
C VAL A 200 11.16 -11.27 -5.72
N THR A 201 12.32 -10.65 -5.94
CA THR A 201 13.57 -11.01 -5.25
C THR A 201 13.41 -10.89 -3.74
N PHE A 202 12.82 -9.77 -3.28
CA PHE A 202 12.57 -9.55 -1.87
C PHE A 202 11.60 -10.58 -1.28
N ALA A 203 10.48 -10.87 -1.95
CA ALA A 203 9.52 -11.87 -1.46
C ALA A 203 10.16 -13.27 -1.34
N ASN A 204 10.99 -13.68 -2.31
CA ASN A 204 11.74 -14.94 -2.22
C ASN A 204 12.71 -14.98 -1.02
N GLN A 205 13.46 -13.89 -0.78
CA GLN A 205 14.36 -13.80 0.38
C GLN A 205 13.59 -13.91 1.70
N MET A 206 12.39 -13.33 1.75
CA MET A 206 11.54 -13.41 2.94
C MET A 206 11.00 -14.83 3.16
N ILE A 207 10.62 -15.56 2.10
CA ILE A 207 10.22 -16.96 2.20
C ILE A 207 11.38 -17.81 2.72
N GLU A 208 12.56 -17.70 2.11
CA GLU A 208 13.77 -18.46 2.52
C GLU A 208 14.12 -18.20 3.99
N ALA A 209 14.11 -16.93 4.42
CA ALA A 209 14.37 -16.58 5.81
C ALA A 209 13.35 -17.18 6.80
N LEU A 210 12.08 -17.31 6.38
CA LEU A 210 11.04 -17.92 7.21
C LEU A 210 11.15 -19.45 7.26
N GLU A 211 11.62 -20.09 6.19
CA GLU A 211 11.90 -21.53 6.15
C GLU A 211 13.09 -21.90 7.03
N GLU A 212 14.22 -21.18 6.92
CA GLU A 212 15.41 -21.41 7.76
C GLU A 212 15.11 -21.25 9.27
N ASP A 213 14.30 -20.25 9.63
CA ASP A 213 13.86 -20.06 11.02
C ASP A 213 12.97 -21.23 11.51
N SER A 214 12.20 -21.86 10.63
CA SER A 214 11.33 -22.99 10.99
C SER A 214 12.10 -24.29 11.24
N ASP A 215 13.11 -24.57 10.41
CA ASP A 215 13.95 -25.75 10.54
C ASP A 215 14.83 -25.67 11.80
N THR A 216 15.39 -24.50 12.08
CA THR A 216 16.20 -24.28 13.29
C THR A 216 15.39 -24.39 14.59
N GLU A 217 14.13 -23.96 14.60
CA GLU A 217 13.25 -24.17 15.75
C GLU A 217 12.90 -25.65 15.96
N ALA A 218 12.61 -26.39 14.88
CA ALA A 218 12.30 -27.82 14.94
C ALA A 218 13.48 -28.65 15.50
N ASP A 219 14.71 -28.35 15.07
CA ASP A 219 15.91 -29.02 15.58
C ASP A 219 16.12 -28.74 17.09
N THR A 220 15.87 -27.51 17.53
CA THR A 220 16.03 -27.17 18.96
C THR A 220 14.96 -27.79 19.87
N GLU A 221 13.72 -27.95 19.41
CA GLU A 221 12.67 -28.62 20.18
C GLU A 221 12.96 -30.13 20.27
N ALA A 222 13.39 -30.76 19.18
CA ALA A 222 13.77 -32.18 19.15
C ALA A 222 14.93 -32.52 20.09
N ASP A 223 15.97 -31.68 20.13
CA ASP A 223 17.11 -31.87 21.06
C ASP A 223 16.67 -31.74 22.53
N THR A 224 15.74 -30.82 22.84
CA THR A 224 15.26 -30.66 24.22
C THR A 224 14.36 -31.81 24.69
N GLU A 225 13.52 -32.38 23.81
CA GLU A 225 12.69 -33.53 24.15
C GLU A 225 13.54 -34.79 24.38
N ALA A 226 14.56 -35.01 23.53
CA ALA A 226 15.48 -36.12 23.66
C ALA A 226 16.28 -36.09 24.99
N ASP A 227 16.73 -34.91 25.42
CA ASP A 227 17.41 -34.75 26.71
C ASP A 227 16.47 -35.01 27.90
N THR A 228 15.18 -34.64 27.81
CA THR A 228 14.21 -34.90 28.89
C THR A 228 13.79 -36.36 29.02
N GLU A 229 13.62 -37.08 27.91
CA GLU A 229 13.31 -38.53 27.95
C GLU A 229 14.49 -39.35 28.50
N ALA A 230 15.72 -38.95 28.17
CA ALA A 230 16.93 -39.61 28.69
C ALA A 230 17.10 -39.44 30.21
N GLU A 231 16.65 -38.32 30.78
CA GLU A 231 16.66 -38.11 32.24
C GLU A 231 15.59 -38.94 32.95
N GLU A 232 14.39 -39.09 32.38
CA GLU A 232 13.30 -39.89 32.97
C GLU A 232 13.57 -41.41 32.97
N GLU A 233 14.24 -41.95 31.94
CA GLU A 233 14.60 -43.38 31.90
C GLU A 233 15.79 -43.74 32.83
N SER A 234 16.50 -42.74 33.37
CA SER A 234 17.68 -42.94 34.20
C SER A 234 17.42 -42.96 35.72
N ASN A 235 16.17 -42.78 36.15
CA ASN A 235 15.72 -42.69 37.55
C ASN A 235 14.82 -43.86 37.98
#